data_AF-A0A1S3C4K9-F1
#
_entry.id   AF-A0A1S3C4K9-F1
#
_cell.length_a   1.000
_cell.length_b   1.000
_cell.length_c   1.000
_cell.angle_alpha   90.00
_cell.angle_beta   90.00
_cell.angle_gamma   90.00
#
_symmetry.space_group_name_H-M   'P 1'
#
loop_
_entity.id
_entity.type
_entity.pdbx_description
1 polymer ?
#
loop_
_entity_poly.entity_id
_entity_poly.type
_entity_poly.pdbx_seq_one_letter_code
_entity_poly.pdbx_strand_id
1 'polypeptide(L)'
;MEICAPRTCLDNLVLLSSKKARKLKRENLNNPSCNMATWSFRTVTSEESSMQSEDLSTHEEEIVSGEELLAQPLSSEQLNALLADSERDRLVKKLSHANQQNRLLKRQLHVKDEDLVNCKTELAALDHEIQGLIKLAEEIAQSGIPERTRKINGKYIQSHLLTKLEAVHKKIVDQIKDVDLVQSKEVPLFWYGMAENVQVMGTFDGWSVGEDLSPEYTGAYSKFSTTLRLRPGRYEIKFLVDGEWQLSPEFPTVGEGLMENNLLVVE
;
A
#
# COMPACT_ATOMS: atom_id res chain seq x y z
N MET A 1 -8.18 -3.03 -46.18
CA MET A 1 -7.07 -2.08 -45.96
C MET A 1 -7.63 -0.70 -46.10
N GLU A 2 -7.73 0.05 -45.01
CA GLU A 2 -7.58 1.50 -45.00
C GLU A 2 -7.60 1.95 -43.54
N ILE A 3 -6.40 2.27 -43.07
CA ILE A 3 -6.16 2.96 -41.81
C ILE A 3 -6.42 4.43 -42.10
N CYS A 4 -7.31 5.06 -41.35
CA CYS A 4 -7.46 6.52 -41.38
C CYS A 4 -7.64 7.03 -39.95
N ALA A 5 -6.60 7.71 -39.45
CA ALA A 5 -6.66 8.54 -38.24
C ALA A 5 -6.92 10.00 -38.65
N PRO A 6 -7.55 10.79 -37.76
CA PRO A 6 -7.15 12.19 -37.59
C PRO A 6 -6.95 12.53 -36.10
N ARG A 7 -5.77 13.02 -35.71
CA ARG A 7 -5.34 14.44 -35.64
C ARG A 7 -5.90 15.23 -34.45
N THR A 8 -5.06 15.36 -33.42
CA THR A 8 -4.62 16.58 -32.71
C THR A 8 -5.60 17.72 -32.47
N CYS A 9 -5.72 18.15 -31.20
CA CYS A 9 -5.90 19.54 -30.82
C CYS A 9 -4.82 19.91 -29.79
N LEU A 10 -3.93 20.80 -30.21
CA LEU A 10 -2.93 21.50 -29.42
C LEU A 10 -3.54 22.78 -28.83
N ASP A 11 -2.95 23.17 -27.71
CA ASP A 11 -2.80 24.54 -27.18
C ASP A 11 -3.97 25.23 -26.46
N ASN A 12 -3.77 25.41 -25.15
CA ASN A 12 -3.63 26.74 -24.58
C ASN A 12 -2.72 26.72 -23.33
N LEU A 13 -1.49 27.17 -23.52
CA LEU A 13 -0.62 27.71 -22.48
C LEU A 13 -1.09 29.14 -22.18
N VAL A 14 -0.99 29.62 -20.92
CA VAL A 14 -0.46 30.95 -20.56
C VAL A 14 -0.55 31.23 -19.05
N LEU A 15 0.64 31.48 -18.48
CA LEU A 15 1.02 32.33 -17.34
C LEU A 15 0.70 31.91 -15.89
N LEU A 16 1.69 31.19 -15.32
CA LEU A 16 2.09 31.38 -13.93
C LEU A 16 2.82 32.73 -13.77
N SER A 17 2.29 33.60 -12.91
CA SER A 17 3.03 34.74 -12.36
C SER A 17 3.00 34.72 -10.83
N SER A 18 4.13 35.10 -10.28
CA SER A 18 4.62 34.88 -8.92
C SER A 18 3.94 35.73 -7.82
N LYS A 19 4.09 35.27 -6.57
CA LYS A 19 4.08 36.02 -5.29
C LYS A 19 2.72 36.39 -4.67
N LYS A 20 2.25 35.54 -3.73
CA LYS A 20 1.95 35.95 -2.33
C LYS A 20 1.67 34.74 -1.43
N ALA A 21 2.62 34.44 -0.55
CA ALA A 21 2.35 33.65 0.64
C ALA A 21 1.44 34.46 1.57
N ARG A 22 0.23 33.95 1.83
CA ARG A 22 -0.60 34.37 2.97
C ARG A 22 -1.08 33.12 3.70
N LYS A 23 -0.63 33.05 4.95
CA LYS A 23 -1.04 32.19 6.05
C LYS A 23 -2.58 32.08 6.09
N LEU A 24 -3.14 30.88 5.93
CA LEU A 24 -4.54 30.59 6.29
C LEU A 24 -4.58 29.59 7.44
N LYS A 25 -5.31 30.00 8.48
CA LYS A 25 -5.60 29.29 9.71
C LYS A 25 -6.48 28.06 9.44
N ARG A 26 -6.29 27.04 10.28
CA ARG A 26 -7.26 25.96 10.52
C ARG A 26 -8.56 26.55 11.06
N GLU A 27 -9.65 26.40 10.33
CA GLU A 27 -11.00 26.47 10.89
C GLU A 27 -11.88 25.36 10.28
N ASN A 28 -12.61 24.70 11.18
CA ASN A 28 -13.51 23.56 10.98
C ASN A 28 -14.61 23.83 9.95
N LEU A 29 -14.92 22.83 9.13
CA LEU A 29 -16.24 22.66 8.51
C LEU A 29 -16.59 21.16 8.46
N ASN A 30 -17.30 20.72 9.50
CA ASN A 30 -18.19 19.56 9.44
C ASN A 30 -19.43 19.96 8.63
N ASN A 31 -19.68 19.33 7.47
CA ASN A 31 -20.98 18.69 7.16
C ASN A 31 -20.92 17.93 5.80
N PRO A 32 -21.61 16.78 5.66
CA PRO A 32 -21.58 15.95 4.46
C PRO A 32 -22.78 16.23 3.55
N SER A 33 -22.50 16.51 2.28
CA SER A 33 -23.48 16.35 1.20
C SER A 33 -22.74 16.41 -0.14
N CYS A 34 -22.50 15.26 -0.77
CA CYS A 34 -22.54 15.17 -2.23
C CYS A 34 -22.67 13.73 -2.72
N ASN A 35 -23.86 13.45 -3.25
CA ASN A 35 -24.34 12.33 -4.03
C ASN A 35 -23.29 11.54 -4.84
N MET A 36 -23.18 10.23 -4.59
CA MET A 36 -22.63 9.26 -5.55
C MET A 36 -23.73 8.87 -6.54
N ALA A 37 -23.46 9.13 -7.82
CA ALA A 37 -24.26 8.64 -8.94
C ALA A 37 -24.15 7.11 -9.01
N THR A 38 -25.31 6.46 -9.07
CA THR A 38 -25.50 5.01 -9.19
C THR A 38 -25.11 4.56 -10.59
N TRP A 39 -24.09 3.71 -10.72
CA TRP A 39 -23.88 2.88 -11.91
C TRP A 39 -24.26 1.44 -11.57
N SER A 40 -25.38 1.00 -12.12
CA SER A 40 -25.86 -0.38 -12.03
C SER A 40 -25.23 -1.21 -13.16
N PHE A 41 -24.44 -2.22 -12.79
CA PHE A 41 -24.04 -3.29 -13.70
C PHE A 41 -24.95 -4.51 -13.49
N ARG A 42 -25.57 -4.99 -14.57
CA ARG A 42 -26.31 -6.25 -14.62
C ARG A 42 -25.33 -7.41 -14.49
N THR A 43 -25.50 -8.24 -13.48
CA THR A 43 -24.91 -9.59 -13.43
C THR A 43 -25.81 -10.54 -14.21
N VAL A 44 -25.27 -11.12 -15.28
CA VAL A 44 -25.82 -12.30 -15.93
C VAL A 44 -25.54 -13.48 -15.02
N THR A 45 -26.60 -14.14 -14.56
CA THR A 45 -26.56 -15.43 -13.85
C THR A 45 -26.33 -16.54 -14.87
N SER A 46 -25.24 -17.27 -14.73
CA SER A 46 -25.06 -18.58 -15.36
C SER A 46 -25.28 -19.66 -14.32
N GLU A 47 -26.12 -20.61 -14.70
CA GLU A 47 -26.51 -21.82 -14.00
C GLU A 47 -25.30 -22.70 -13.68
N GLU A 48 -25.29 -23.34 -12.51
CA GLU A 48 -24.80 -24.72 -12.40
C GLU A 48 -25.28 -25.42 -11.11
N SER A 49 -25.95 -26.55 -11.35
CA SER A 49 -25.92 -27.84 -10.65
C SER A 49 -26.39 -27.97 -9.20
N SER A 50 -27.58 -28.58 -9.10
CA SER A 50 -28.21 -29.20 -7.93
C SER A 50 -27.60 -30.57 -7.63
N MET A 51 -27.29 -30.86 -6.36
CA MET A 51 -27.19 -32.23 -5.84
C MET A 51 -28.29 -32.47 -4.81
N GLN A 52 -29.04 -33.53 -5.05
CA GLN A 52 -30.20 -34.00 -4.29
C GLN A 52 -29.76 -34.76 -3.02
N SER A 53 -30.60 -34.69 -2.00
CA SER A 53 -30.82 -35.79 -1.08
C SER A 53 -32.31 -35.84 -0.74
N GLU A 54 -32.96 -36.87 -1.26
CA GLU A 54 -34.31 -37.29 -0.89
C GLU A 54 -34.27 -37.94 0.50
N ASP A 55 -35.27 -37.65 1.34
CA ASP A 55 -35.88 -38.69 2.16
C ASP A 55 -37.33 -38.32 2.49
N LEU A 56 -38.22 -39.27 2.20
CA LEU A 56 -39.66 -39.24 2.40
C LEU A 56 -40.03 -39.42 3.88
N SER A 57 -41.07 -38.72 4.34
CA SER A 57 -42.20 -39.40 5.00
C SER A 57 -43.47 -38.56 4.95
N THR A 58 -44.45 -39.11 4.26
CA THR A 58 -45.89 -38.84 4.25
C THR A 58 -46.44 -38.54 5.65
N HIS A 59 -47.23 -37.47 5.82
CA HIS A 59 -48.44 -37.48 6.67
C HIS A 59 -49.36 -36.29 6.32
N GLU A 60 -50.42 -36.65 5.60
CA GLU A 60 -51.82 -36.21 5.69
C GLU A 60 -52.10 -34.73 6.04
N GLU A 61 -52.63 -34.02 5.03
CA GLU A 61 -53.34 -32.76 5.17
C GLU A 61 -54.61 -32.95 6.01
N GLU A 62 -54.58 -32.50 7.26
CA GLU A 62 -55.80 -32.22 8.02
C GLU A 62 -55.99 -30.70 8.13
N ILE A 63 -56.93 -30.19 7.35
CA ILE A 63 -57.43 -28.83 7.44
C ILE A 63 -58.26 -28.75 8.73
N VAL A 64 -57.71 -28.11 9.76
CA VAL A 64 -58.49 -27.62 10.90
C VAL A 64 -58.48 -26.09 10.92
N SER A 65 -59.70 -25.58 10.99
CA SER A 65 -60.17 -24.21 10.98
C SER A 65 -59.37 -23.21 11.80
N GLY A 66 -59.31 -21.98 11.29
CA GLY A 66 -58.77 -20.82 11.97
C GLY A 66 -59.51 -20.43 13.25
N GLU A 67 -58.88 -19.44 13.92
CA GLU A 67 -59.10 -18.95 15.28
C GLU A 67 -58.39 -19.86 16.30
N GLU A 68 -57.14 -19.59 16.70
CA GLU A 68 -56.81 -18.48 17.59
C GLU A 68 -55.27 -18.29 17.62
N LEU A 69 -54.73 -17.37 16.81
CA LEU A 69 -53.35 -16.88 17.00
C LEU A 69 -53.35 -15.94 18.21
N LEU A 70 -53.32 -16.52 19.41
CA LEU A 70 -52.90 -15.79 20.59
C LEU A 70 -51.44 -15.36 20.35
N ALA A 71 -51.25 -14.09 19.98
CA ALA A 71 -49.97 -13.43 20.06
C ALA A 71 -49.55 -13.41 21.55
N GLN A 72 -48.97 -14.51 22.03
CA GLN A 72 -48.32 -14.54 23.33
C GLN A 72 -47.19 -13.50 23.28
N PRO A 73 -47.13 -12.55 24.22
CA PRO A 73 -46.03 -11.60 24.26
C PRO A 73 -44.72 -12.39 24.41
N LEU A 74 -43.80 -12.17 23.46
CA LEU A 74 -42.48 -12.80 23.45
C LEU A 74 -41.86 -12.71 24.84
N SER A 75 -41.30 -13.82 25.32
CA SER A 75 -40.63 -13.80 26.61
C SER A 75 -39.44 -12.84 26.57
N SER A 76 -39.08 -12.26 27.72
CA SER A 76 -37.94 -11.34 27.81
C SER A 76 -36.64 -11.97 27.27
N GLU A 77 -36.49 -13.30 27.36
CA GLU A 77 -35.35 -14.04 26.84
C GLU A 77 -35.36 -14.10 25.30
N GLN A 78 -36.52 -14.33 24.68
CA GLN A 78 -36.68 -14.33 23.22
C GLN A 78 -36.42 -12.93 22.62
N LEU A 79 -36.87 -11.87 23.30
CA LEU A 79 -36.58 -10.49 22.89
C LEU A 79 -35.10 -10.15 22.99
N ASN A 80 -34.43 -10.57 24.07
CA ASN A 80 -32.99 -10.37 24.23
C ASN A 80 -32.18 -11.13 23.17
N ALA A 81 -32.61 -12.35 22.81
CA ALA A 81 -31.99 -13.13 21.73
C ALA A 81 -32.14 -12.43 20.37
N LEU A 82 -33.35 -11.97 20.01
CA LEU A 82 -33.59 -11.24 18.76
C LEU A 82 -32.80 -9.92 18.69
N LEU A 83 -32.68 -9.20 19.80
CA LEU A 83 -31.85 -8.00 19.89
C LEU A 83 -30.37 -8.34 19.68
N ALA A 84 -29.87 -9.38 20.35
CA ALA A 84 -28.49 -9.85 20.18
C ALA A 84 -28.20 -10.28 18.74
N ASP A 85 -29.16 -10.93 18.07
CA ASP A 85 -29.05 -11.33 16.66
C ASP A 85 -29.01 -10.09 15.75
N SER A 86 -29.89 -9.12 15.97
CA SER A 86 -29.92 -7.88 15.19
C SER A 86 -28.63 -7.05 15.33
N GLU A 87 -28.06 -6.99 16.53
CA GLU A 87 -26.78 -6.32 16.76
C GLU A 87 -25.61 -7.13 16.19
N ARG A 88 -25.64 -8.46 16.26
CA ARG A 88 -24.63 -9.32 15.61
C ARG A 88 -24.62 -9.08 14.10
N ASP A 89 -25.77 -9.08 13.45
CA ASP A 89 -25.90 -8.81 12.02
C ASP A 89 -25.37 -7.42 11.64
N ARG A 90 -25.66 -6.42 12.47
CA ARG A 90 -25.15 -5.06 12.28
C ARG A 90 -23.62 -5.03 12.38
N LEU A 91 -23.04 -5.72 13.35
CA LEU A 91 -21.58 -5.80 13.52
C LEU A 91 -20.92 -6.57 12.37
N VAL A 92 -21.51 -7.67 11.93
CA VAL A 92 -21.03 -8.45 10.77
C VAL A 92 -21.05 -7.60 9.50
N LYS A 93 -22.11 -6.83 9.26
CA LYS A 93 -22.17 -5.89 8.12
C LYS A 93 -21.11 -4.79 8.21
N LYS A 94 -20.84 -4.25 9.40
CA LYS A 94 -19.77 -3.25 9.59
C LYS A 94 -18.39 -3.86 9.36
N LEU A 95 -18.15 -5.06 9.90
CA LEU A 95 -16.90 -5.80 9.74
C LEU A 95 -16.66 -6.13 8.26
N SER A 96 -17.69 -6.62 7.55
CA SER A 96 -17.57 -6.95 6.13
C SER A 96 -17.27 -5.70 5.28
N HIS A 97 -17.93 -4.58 5.56
CA HIS A 97 -17.66 -3.31 4.89
C HIS A 97 -16.23 -2.81 5.18
N ALA A 98 -15.79 -2.84 6.44
CA ALA A 98 -14.42 -2.46 6.81
C ALA A 98 -13.37 -3.36 6.13
N ASN A 99 -13.61 -4.67 6.08
CA ASN A 99 -12.73 -5.62 5.39
C ASN A 99 -12.66 -5.38 3.89
N GLN A 100 -13.79 -5.03 3.25
CA GLN A 100 -13.81 -4.65 1.84
C GLN A 100 -12.99 -3.38 1.60
N GLN A 101 -13.15 -2.37 2.46
CA GLN A 101 -12.36 -1.13 2.38
C GLN A 101 -10.87 -1.40 2.55
N ASN A 102 -10.48 -2.21 3.55
CA ASN A 102 -9.08 -2.60 3.77
C ASN A 102 -8.48 -3.30 2.55
N ARG A 103 -9.23 -4.21 1.90
CA ARG A 103 -8.80 -4.87 0.66
C ARG A 103 -8.58 -3.87 -0.47
N LEU A 104 -9.47 -2.89 -0.62
CA LEU A 104 -9.34 -1.84 -1.63
C LEU A 104 -8.11 -0.97 -1.38
N LEU A 105 -7.92 -0.52 -0.13
CA LEU A 105 -6.78 0.32 0.25
C LEU A 105 -5.44 -0.41 0.05
N LYS A 106 -5.37 -1.70 0.41
CA LYS A 106 -4.18 -2.53 0.16
C LYS A 106 -3.83 -2.59 -1.34
N ARG A 107 -4.83 -2.76 -2.22
CA ARG A 107 -4.62 -2.74 -3.67
C ARG A 107 -4.15 -1.38 -4.17
N GLN A 108 -4.75 -0.30 -3.68
CA GLN A 108 -4.34 1.06 -4.05
C GLN A 108 -2.91 1.36 -3.61
N LEU A 109 -2.52 0.93 -2.42
CA LEU A 109 -1.13 1.05 -1.95
C LEU A 109 -0.17 0.29 -2.86
N HIS A 110 -0.50 -0.94 -3.27
CA HIS A 110 0.33 -1.71 -4.19
C HIS A 110 0.55 -1.00 -5.53
N VAL A 111 -0.52 -0.47 -6.13
CA VAL A 111 -0.43 0.30 -7.38
C VAL A 111 0.43 1.55 -7.20
N LYS A 112 0.32 2.23 -6.05
CA LYS A 112 1.15 3.41 -5.76
C LYS A 112 2.62 3.07 -5.56
N ASP A 113 2.92 1.94 -4.94
CA ASP A 113 4.30 1.45 -4.82
C ASP A 113 4.89 1.11 -6.20
N GLU A 114 4.11 0.50 -7.10
CA GLU A 114 4.52 0.28 -8.50
C GLU A 114 4.76 1.60 -9.26
N ASP A 115 3.85 2.57 -9.12
CA ASP A 115 4.02 3.91 -9.69
C ASP A 115 5.34 4.56 -9.21
N LEU A 116 5.67 4.43 -7.91
CA LEU A 116 6.93 4.95 -7.35
C LEU A 116 8.17 4.25 -7.93
N VAL A 117 8.12 2.93 -8.12
CA VAL A 117 9.19 2.17 -8.78
C VAL A 117 9.39 2.70 -10.19
N ASN A 118 8.31 2.87 -10.97
CA ASN A 118 8.37 3.38 -12.33
C ASN A 118 8.97 4.79 -12.37
N CYS A 119 8.48 5.72 -11.54
CA CYS A 119 9.03 7.07 -11.44
C CYS A 119 10.52 7.06 -11.08
N LYS A 120 10.96 6.18 -10.17
CA LYS A 120 12.39 6.04 -9.83
C LYS A 120 13.23 5.60 -11.02
N THR A 121 12.74 4.64 -11.82
CA THR A 121 13.45 4.19 -13.02
C THR A 121 13.57 5.29 -14.08
N GLU A 122 12.51 6.08 -14.27
CA GLU A 122 12.52 7.26 -15.17
C GLU A 122 13.51 8.33 -14.68
N LEU A 123 13.52 8.64 -13.37
CA LEU A 123 14.48 9.58 -12.79
C LEU A 123 15.92 9.09 -12.94
N ALA A 124 16.17 7.80 -12.76
CA ALA A 124 17.50 7.21 -12.95
C ALA A 124 17.96 7.26 -14.41
N ALA A 125 17.06 7.09 -15.38
CA ALA A 125 17.37 7.26 -16.79
C ALA A 125 17.76 8.71 -17.11
N LEU A 126 16.98 9.69 -16.62
CA LEU A 126 17.28 11.12 -16.77
C LEU A 126 18.60 11.51 -16.09
N ASP A 127 18.89 10.94 -14.92
CA ASP A 127 20.16 11.14 -14.21
C ASP A 127 21.34 10.72 -15.10
N HIS A 128 21.25 9.54 -15.72
CA HIS A 128 22.29 9.03 -16.61
C HIS A 128 22.47 9.87 -17.88
N GLU A 129 21.38 10.33 -18.49
CA GLU A 129 21.43 11.23 -19.66
C GLU A 129 22.10 12.56 -19.32
N ILE A 130 21.72 13.19 -18.21
CA ILE A 130 22.30 14.46 -17.78
C ILE A 130 23.77 14.29 -17.39
N GLN A 131 24.14 13.18 -16.75
CA GLN A 131 25.54 12.83 -16.49
C GLN A 131 26.36 12.75 -17.79
N GLY A 132 25.80 12.16 -18.85
CA GLY A 132 26.40 12.18 -20.19
C GLY A 132 26.58 13.61 -20.72
N LEU A 133 25.55 14.46 -20.60
CA LEU A 133 25.62 15.87 -21.02
C LEU A 133 26.64 16.68 -20.22
N ILE A 134 26.79 16.42 -18.92
CA ILE A 134 27.80 17.06 -18.07
C ILE A 134 29.20 16.74 -18.58
N LYS A 135 29.51 15.47 -18.84
CA LYS A 135 30.83 15.07 -19.39
C LYS A 135 31.14 15.77 -20.71
N LEU A 136 30.18 15.81 -21.63
CA LEU A 136 30.34 16.55 -22.89
C LEU A 136 30.56 18.05 -22.65
N ALA A 137 29.84 18.66 -21.71
CA ALA A 137 30.01 20.07 -21.37
C ALA A 137 31.36 20.35 -20.70
N GLU A 138 31.88 19.43 -19.89
CA GLU A 138 33.23 19.50 -19.29
C GLU A 138 34.31 19.45 -20.35
N GLU A 139 34.22 18.51 -21.31
CA GLU A 139 35.14 18.41 -22.44
C GLU A 139 35.17 19.70 -23.26
N ILE A 140 33.99 20.26 -23.59
CA ILE A 140 33.85 21.51 -24.33
C ILE A 140 34.42 22.70 -23.54
N ALA A 141 34.27 22.71 -22.22
CA ALA A 141 34.85 23.75 -21.37
C ALA A 141 36.38 23.66 -21.31
N GLN A 142 36.95 22.46 -21.47
CA GLN A 142 38.39 22.20 -21.46
C GLN A 142 39.05 22.40 -22.83
N SER A 143 38.33 22.19 -23.94
CA SER A 143 38.87 22.18 -25.31
C SER A 143 39.24 23.57 -25.90
N GLY A 144 39.49 24.56 -25.06
CA GLY A 144 39.85 25.93 -25.46
C GLY A 144 38.63 26.81 -25.77
N ILE A 145 38.70 28.08 -25.38
CA ILE A 145 37.59 29.04 -25.54
C ILE A 145 37.72 29.73 -26.91
N PRO A 146 36.74 29.57 -27.82
CA PRO A 146 36.75 30.30 -29.08
C PRO A 146 36.80 31.82 -28.87
N GLU A 147 37.57 32.56 -29.67
CA GLU A 147 37.80 34.02 -29.55
C GLU A 147 36.52 34.87 -29.55
N ARG A 148 35.39 34.35 -30.06
CA ARG A 148 34.09 35.04 -30.12
C ARG A 148 33.03 34.50 -29.16
N THR A 149 33.44 33.78 -28.12
CA THR A 149 32.50 33.15 -27.20
C THR A 149 31.77 34.18 -26.34
N ARG A 150 30.44 34.16 -26.39
CA ARG A 150 29.57 35.01 -25.56
C ARG A 150 29.77 34.70 -24.07
N LYS A 151 29.72 35.76 -23.25
CA LYS A 151 29.65 35.66 -21.78
C LYS A 151 28.23 35.90 -21.27
N ILE A 152 27.86 35.21 -20.19
CA ILE A 152 26.61 35.38 -19.45
C ILE A 152 27.00 35.61 -17.99
N ASN A 153 26.63 36.76 -17.41
CA ASN A 153 26.99 37.15 -16.04
C ASN A 153 28.50 37.01 -15.74
N GLY A 154 29.35 37.38 -16.70
CA GLY A 154 30.81 37.31 -16.56
C GLY A 154 31.43 35.92 -16.79
N LYS A 155 30.65 34.84 -16.85
CA LYS A 155 31.11 33.49 -17.19
C LYS A 155 30.97 33.21 -18.69
N TYR A 156 31.86 32.40 -19.26
CA TYR A 156 31.69 31.90 -20.64
C TYR A 156 30.44 31.03 -20.75
N ILE A 157 29.80 31.01 -21.92
CA ILE A 157 28.57 30.25 -22.12
C ILE A 157 28.73 28.76 -21.81
N GLN A 158 29.90 28.18 -22.11
CA GLN A 158 30.22 26.77 -21.87
C GLN A 158 30.25 26.46 -20.37
N SER A 159 30.95 27.26 -19.57
CA SER A 159 30.99 27.08 -18.12
C SER A 159 29.65 27.42 -17.45
N HIS A 160 28.89 28.36 -18.01
CA HIS A 160 27.53 28.63 -17.53
C HIS A 160 26.59 27.44 -17.77
N LEU A 161 26.68 26.79 -18.94
CA LEU A 161 25.91 25.58 -19.26
C LEU A 161 26.27 24.44 -18.30
N LEU A 162 27.57 24.20 -18.06
CA LEU A 162 28.02 23.17 -17.12
C LEU A 162 27.40 23.38 -15.72
N THR A 163 27.52 24.60 -15.15
CA THR A 163 26.91 24.91 -13.84
C THR A 163 25.40 24.71 -13.83
N LYS A 164 24.71 24.97 -14.95
CA LYS A 164 23.26 24.75 -15.05
C LYS A 164 22.93 23.26 -15.08
N LEU A 165 23.67 22.45 -15.82
CA LEU A 165 23.50 21.00 -15.89
C LEU A 165 23.77 20.35 -14.54
N GLU A 166 24.86 20.71 -13.86
CA GLU A 166 25.17 20.25 -12.49
C GLU A 166 24.03 20.57 -11.51
N ALA A 167 23.44 21.77 -11.61
CA ALA A 167 22.31 22.16 -10.77
C ALA A 167 21.03 21.36 -11.05
N VAL A 168 20.81 20.93 -12.30
CA VAL A 168 19.68 20.04 -12.64
C VAL A 168 19.96 18.62 -12.17
N HIS A 169 21.15 18.09 -12.44
CA HIS A 169 21.60 16.78 -11.96
C HIS A 169 21.43 16.65 -10.44
N LYS A 170 21.89 17.65 -9.68
CA LYS A 170 21.71 17.66 -8.22
C LYS A 170 20.25 17.52 -7.79
N LYS A 171 19.32 18.21 -8.48
CA LYS A 171 17.89 18.12 -8.16
C LYS A 171 17.32 16.74 -8.43
N ILE A 172 17.76 16.08 -9.51
CA ILE A 172 17.33 14.72 -9.84
C ILE A 172 17.84 13.74 -8.78
N VAL A 173 19.12 13.85 -8.41
CA VAL A 173 19.71 13.05 -7.32
C VAL A 173 18.96 13.25 -6.01
N ASP A 174 18.60 14.49 -5.67
CA ASP A 174 17.83 14.78 -4.46
C ASP A 174 16.41 14.18 -4.55
N GLN A 175 15.74 14.23 -5.71
CA GLN A 175 14.44 13.58 -5.93
C GLN A 175 14.51 12.05 -5.85
N ILE A 176 15.57 11.43 -6.37
CA ILE A 176 15.77 9.97 -6.26
C ILE A 176 15.88 9.58 -4.79
N LYS A 177 16.63 10.33 -3.98
CA LYS A 177 16.72 10.09 -2.53
C LYS A 177 15.37 10.23 -1.84
N ASP A 178 14.58 11.23 -2.21
CA ASP A 178 13.23 11.40 -1.65
C ASP A 178 12.33 10.20 -1.98
N VAL A 179 12.44 9.64 -3.19
CA VAL A 179 11.71 8.42 -3.58
C VAL A 179 12.22 7.20 -2.81
N ASP A 180 13.54 7.07 -2.61
CA ASP A 180 14.15 5.97 -1.85
C ASP A 180 13.64 5.90 -0.40
N LEU A 181 13.39 7.05 0.23
CA LEU A 181 12.84 7.13 1.59
C LEU A 181 11.38 6.66 1.70
N VAL A 182 10.63 6.75 0.60
CA VAL A 182 9.20 6.38 0.57
C VAL A 182 8.99 4.99 -0.01
N GLN A 183 9.93 4.49 -0.83
CA GLN A 183 9.84 3.19 -1.47
C GLN A 183 9.92 2.05 -0.43
N SER A 184 8.99 1.10 -0.52
CA SER A 184 9.07 -0.15 0.24
C SER A 184 10.17 -1.05 -0.32
N LYS A 185 10.96 -1.65 0.56
CA LYS A 185 12.05 -2.60 0.27
C LYS A 185 11.67 -3.98 0.77
N GLU A 186 12.09 -5.00 0.03
CA GLU A 186 11.98 -6.40 0.45
C GLU A 186 13.06 -6.72 1.48
N VAL A 187 12.63 -7.08 2.68
CA VAL A 187 13.48 -7.38 3.83
C VAL A 187 13.28 -8.86 4.17
N PRO A 188 14.26 -9.73 3.84
CA PRO A 188 14.20 -11.13 4.22
C PRO A 188 14.40 -11.26 5.73
N LEU A 189 13.50 -11.98 6.38
CA LEU A 189 13.60 -12.36 7.78
C LEU A 189 13.73 -13.87 7.90
N PHE A 190 14.42 -14.29 8.94
CA PHE A 190 14.61 -15.69 9.24
C PHE A 190 14.52 -15.94 10.74
N TRP A 191 14.06 -17.14 11.08
CA TRP A 191 14.05 -17.65 12.44
C TRP A 191 14.55 -19.09 12.41
N TYR A 192 15.36 -19.46 13.40
CA TYR A 192 15.94 -20.78 13.52
C TYR A 192 15.44 -21.46 14.78
N GLY A 193 14.91 -22.68 14.63
CA GLY A 193 14.48 -23.48 15.77
C GLY A 193 13.48 -24.55 15.38
N MET A 194 13.20 -25.46 16.31
CA MET A 194 12.16 -26.47 16.13
C MET A 194 10.82 -25.83 16.49
N ALA A 195 9.97 -25.64 15.49
CA ALA A 195 8.63 -25.08 15.63
C ALA A 195 7.69 -25.70 14.59
N GLU A 196 6.39 -25.63 14.83
CA GLU A 196 5.38 -25.98 13.84
C GLU A 196 4.95 -24.75 13.05
N ASN A 197 4.65 -23.65 13.76
CA ASN A 197 4.21 -22.39 13.17
C ASN A 197 5.01 -21.22 13.76
N VAL A 198 5.51 -20.36 12.88
CA VAL A 198 6.26 -19.16 13.26
C VAL A 198 5.64 -17.95 12.57
N GLN A 199 5.27 -16.95 13.34
CA GLN A 199 4.74 -15.68 12.85
C GLN A 199 5.59 -14.52 13.37
N VAL A 200 5.86 -13.52 12.54
CA VAL A 200 6.51 -12.28 12.95
C VAL A 200 5.48 -11.18 13.12
N MET A 201 5.52 -10.51 14.27
CA MET A 201 4.67 -9.38 14.62
C MET A 201 5.56 -8.17 14.88
N GLY A 202 5.08 -6.95 14.64
CA GLY A 202 5.89 -5.79 14.96
C GLY A 202 5.24 -4.43 14.77
N THR A 203 6.03 -3.38 14.89
CA THR A 203 5.54 -2.00 14.73
C THR A 203 5.15 -1.66 13.29
N PHE A 204 5.58 -2.47 12.32
CA PHE A 204 5.29 -2.24 10.90
C PHE A 204 3.80 -2.36 10.56
N ASP A 205 3.05 -3.18 11.29
CA ASP A 205 1.59 -3.33 11.17
C ASP A 205 0.85 -2.93 12.44
N GLY A 206 1.56 -2.33 13.41
CA GLY A 206 1.01 -1.94 14.70
C GLY A 206 0.67 -3.11 15.61
N TRP A 207 1.40 -4.22 15.53
CA TRP A 207 1.21 -5.42 16.35
C TRP A 207 -0.17 -6.07 16.19
N SER A 208 -0.67 -6.13 14.95
CA SER A 208 -2.08 -6.51 14.71
C SER A 208 -2.24 -7.89 14.08
N VAL A 209 -1.66 -8.13 12.91
CA VAL A 209 -1.84 -9.37 12.13
C VAL A 209 -0.54 -10.16 12.04
N GLY A 210 0.58 -9.48 11.84
CA GLY A 210 1.87 -10.10 11.55
C GLY A 210 1.94 -10.74 10.17
N GLU A 211 3.03 -11.48 9.96
CA GLU A 211 3.29 -12.25 8.74
C GLU A 211 3.79 -13.64 9.12
N ASP A 212 3.28 -14.67 8.46
CA ASP A 212 3.70 -16.05 8.71
C ASP A 212 5.04 -16.35 8.03
N LEU A 213 5.89 -17.14 8.69
CA LEU A 213 7.14 -17.60 8.11
C LEU A 213 6.95 -19.00 7.51
N SER A 214 7.49 -19.19 6.32
CA SER A 214 7.47 -20.47 5.64
C SER A 214 8.64 -21.35 6.12
N PRO A 215 8.41 -22.63 6.45
CA PRO A 215 9.48 -23.55 6.80
C PRO A 215 10.34 -23.88 5.57
N GLU A 216 11.65 -23.78 5.73
CA GLU A 216 12.69 -24.12 4.78
C GLU A 216 13.47 -25.35 5.29
N TYR A 217 13.24 -26.50 4.65
CA TYR A 217 13.76 -27.78 5.12
C TYR A 217 15.24 -27.97 4.74
N THR A 218 16.15 -27.41 5.54
CA THR A 218 17.59 -27.56 5.34
C THR A 218 18.13 -28.63 6.31
N GLY A 219 17.90 -29.91 6.01
CA GLY A 219 18.59 -31.13 6.45
C GLY A 219 18.92 -31.40 7.94
N ALA A 220 19.24 -30.38 8.74
CA ALA A 220 19.71 -30.44 10.12
C ALA A 220 19.00 -29.43 11.05
N TYR A 221 18.38 -28.35 10.54
CA TYR A 221 17.64 -27.38 11.34
C TYR A 221 16.42 -26.86 10.56
N SER A 222 15.25 -26.77 11.21
CA SER A 222 14.09 -26.09 10.65
C SER A 222 14.35 -24.59 10.68
N LYS A 223 14.74 -24.06 9.51
CA LYS A 223 14.82 -22.63 9.25
C LYS A 223 13.44 -22.18 8.80
N PHE A 224 12.99 -21.02 9.27
CA PHE A 224 11.76 -20.38 8.83
C PHE A 224 12.15 -19.08 8.16
N SER A 225 11.54 -18.74 7.02
CA SER A 225 11.83 -17.50 6.30
C SER A 225 10.58 -16.81 5.78
N THR A 226 10.64 -15.48 5.70
CA THR A 226 9.62 -14.63 5.07
C THR A 226 10.26 -13.38 4.49
N THR A 227 9.55 -12.70 3.60
CA THR A 227 10.00 -11.45 2.99
C THR A 227 8.99 -10.35 3.28
N LEU A 228 9.36 -9.37 4.10
CA LEU A 228 8.51 -8.23 4.41
C LEU A 228 8.77 -7.07 3.45
N ARG A 229 7.71 -6.35 3.04
CA ARG A 229 7.84 -5.10 2.28
C ARG A 229 7.75 -3.90 3.22
N LEU A 230 8.91 -3.38 3.65
CA LEU A 230 9.02 -2.33 4.66
C LEU A 230 9.68 -1.07 4.09
N ARG A 231 9.27 0.10 4.56
CA ARG A 231 9.95 1.35 4.21
C ARG A 231 11.25 1.49 5.03
N PRO A 232 12.22 2.30 4.59
CA PRO A 232 13.39 2.61 5.40
C PRO A 232 12.98 3.17 6.76
N GLY A 233 13.52 2.60 7.82
CA GLY A 233 13.06 2.88 9.17
C GLY A 233 13.54 1.88 10.20
N ARG A 234 13.11 2.12 11.45
CA ARG A 234 13.40 1.25 12.60
C ARG A 234 12.09 0.62 13.04
N TYR A 235 12.08 -0.71 13.11
CA TYR A 235 10.92 -1.50 13.47
C TYR A 235 11.25 -2.39 14.67
N GLU A 236 10.34 -2.45 15.62
CA GLU A 236 10.41 -3.45 16.68
C GLU A 236 9.60 -4.66 16.23
N ILE A 237 10.18 -5.84 16.36
CA ILE A 237 9.56 -7.10 15.95
C ILE A 237 9.68 -8.14 17.07
N LYS A 238 8.79 -9.12 17.06
CA LYS A 238 8.84 -10.30 17.93
C LYS A 238 8.26 -11.49 17.21
N PHE A 239 8.76 -12.68 17.52
CA PHE A 239 8.29 -13.92 16.91
C PHE A 239 7.28 -14.58 17.82
N LEU A 240 6.16 -15.01 17.26
CA LEU A 240 5.18 -15.88 17.89
C LEU A 240 5.43 -17.29 17.35
N VAL A 241 5.99 -18.14 18.19
CA VAL A 241 6.43 -19.50 17.86
C VAL A 241 5.54 -20.47 18.63
N ASP A 242 4.71 -21.24 17.92
CA ASP A 242 3.75 -22.19 18.52
C ASP A 242 2.87 -21.56 19.63
N GLY A 243 2.57 -20.26 19.52
CA GLY A 243 1.77 -19.50 20.48
C GLY A 243 2.57 -18.85 21.62
N GLU A 244 3.89 -19.05 21.67
CA GLU A 244 4.77 -18.42 22.65
C GLU A 244 5.61 -17.29 22.03
N TRP A 245 5.73 -16.17 22.77
CA TRP A 245 6.53 -15.03 22.34
C TRP A 245 8.02 -15.30 22.54
N GLN A 246 8.78 -15.29 21.45
CA GLN A 246 10.21 -15.54 21.45
C GLN A 246 10.98 -14.40 20.77
N LEU A 247 12.21 -14.19 21.24
CA LEU A 247 13.19 -13.31 20.62
C LEU A 247 14.15 -14.14 19.79
N SER A 248 14.48 -13.65 18.60
CA SER A 248 15.50 -14.28 17.76
C SER A 248 16.89 -13.77 18.17
N PRO A 249 17.87 -14.66 18.41
CA PRO A 249 19.26 -14.28 18.68
C PRO A 249 19.94 -13.55 17.51
N GLU A 250 19.39 -13.67 16.31
CA GLU A 250 19.94 -13.14 15.06
C GLU A 250 19.73 -11.63 14.91
N PHE A 251 18.82 -11.05 15.69
CA PHE A 251 18.49 -9.63 15.62
C PHE A 251 18.86 -8.95 16.95
N PRO A 252 19.43 -7.73 16.91
CA PRO A 252 19.66 -6.94 18.11
C PRO A 252 18.37 -6.77 18.91
N THR A 253 18.44 -6.73 20.23
CA THR A 253 17.27 -6.47 21.08
C THR A 253 17.21 -5.01 21.53
N VAL A 254 15.99 -4.54 21.82
CA VAL A 254 15.68 -3.21 22.35
C VAL A 254 14.57 -3.32 23.39
N GLY A 255 14.66 -2.50 24.44
CA GLY A 255 13.74 -2.53 25.57
C GLY A 255 14.33 -3.21 26.81
N GLU A 256 13.51 -3.38 27.84
CA GLU A 256 13.91 -3.98 29.11
C GLU A 256 12.83 -4.96 29.62
N GLY A 257 13.26 -6.14 30.06
CA GLY A 257 12.41 -7.15 30.69
C GLY A 257 11.34 -7.70 29.74
N LEU A 258 10.07 -7.63 30.16
CA LEU A 258 8.94 -8.20 29.39
C LEU A 258 8.63 -7.44 28.10
N MET A 259 9.10 -6.20 27.98
CA MET A 259 8.94 -5.36 26.80
C MET A 259 10.14 -5.46 25.85
N GLU A 260 11.04 -6.41 26.07
CA GLU A 260 12.15 -6.65 25.16
C GLU A 260 11.64 -7.21 23.82
N ASN A 261 12.07 -6.56 22.74
CA ASN A 261 11.73 -6.84 21.34
C ASN A 261 13.01 -6.90 20.50
N ASN A 262 12.95 -7.57 19.36
CA ASN A 262 14.02 -7.49 18.36
C ASN A 262 13.91 -6.17 17.57
N LEU A 263 15.05 -5.58 17.20
CA LEU A 263 15.14 -4.37 16.40
C LEU A 263 15.51 -4.74 14.96
N LEU A 264 14.64 -4.38 14.03
CA LEU A 264 14.86 -4.47 12.60
C LEU A 264 15.12 -3.07 12.03
N VAL A 265 16.29 -2.86 11.44
CA VAL A 265 16.65 -1.60 10.77
C VAL A 265 16.65 -1.84 9.28
N VAL A 266 15.85 -1.05 8.58
CA VAL A 266 15.76 -1.04 7.11
C VAL A 266 16.44 0.24 6.62
N GLU A 267 17.56 0.08 5.93
CA GLU A 267 18.27 1.16 5.23
C GLU A 267 17.62 1.45 3.88
#